data_AF-A0A5Q4T2H7-F1
#
_entry.id   AF-A0A5Q4T2H7-F1
#
_cell.length_a   1.000
_cell.length_b   1.000
_cell.length_c   1.000
_cell.angle_alpha   90.00
_cell.angle_beta   90.00
_cell.angle_gamma   90.00
#
_symmetry.space_group_name_H-M   'P 1'
#
loop_
_entity.id
_entity.type
_entity.pdbx_description
1 polymer ?
#
loop_
_entity_poly.entity_id
_entity_poly.type
_entity_poly.pdbx_seq_one_letter_code
_entity_poly.pdbx_strand_id
1 'polypeptide(L)'
;MSELMAAVIGGGAAVIGGMVTGWFSRDAGHRQAAAAEAAGTRQAEALIATVQATLDEQRRVRRLDERRRAYTAFLDATKLPDGTAESCREKYAAMDAALSWLHLEGPLEVVQAAGAYMGRYEAELITGVGQATSAEELEQLLWDRERLFLREAQRALGIDLDGGQTSGA
;
A
#
# COMPACT_ATOMS: atom_id res chain seq x y z
N MET A 1 5.15 49.06 -74.96
CA MET A 1 6.45 48.58 -74.41
C MET A 1 6.43 48.48 -72.88
N SER A 2 5.53 49.18 -72.16
CA SER A 2 5.37 49.13 -70.69
C SER A 2 4.76 47.83 -70.15
N GLU A 3 3.84 47.19 -70.88
CA GLU A 3 3.14 45.97 -70.43
C GLU A 3 4.07 44.75 -70.32
N LEU A 4 5.06 44.62 -71.21
CA LEU A 4 6.07 43.56 -71.14
C LEU A 4 6.99 43.70 -69.92
N MET A 5 7.34 44.93 -69.53
CA MET A 5 8.14 45.18 -68.33
C MET A 5 7.35 44.92 -67.05
N ALA A 6 6.08 45.32 -67.00
CA ALA A 6 5.20 45.03 -65.87
C ALA A 6 4.96 43.51 -65.70
N ALA A 7 4.81 42.77 -66.81
CA ALA A 7 4.65 41.31 -66.77
C ALA A 7 5.91 40.58 -66.26
N VAL A 8 7.10 41.02 -66.67
CA VAL A 8 8.38 40.43 -66.21
C VAL A 8 8.61 40.71 -64.71
N ILE A 9 8.34 41.94 -64.25
CA ILE A 9 8.49 42.30 -62.83
C ILE A 9 7.47 41.54 -61.97
N GLY A 10 6.20 41.46 -62.41
CA GLY A 10 5.16 40.71 -61.70
C GLY A 10 5.44 39.20 -61.65
N GLY A 11 5.88 38.62 -62.76
CA GLY A 11 6.29 37.21 -62.82
C GLY A 11 7.50 36.90 -61.93
N GLY A 12 8.50 37.79 -61.89
CA GLY A 12 9.66 37.66 -61.02
C GLY A 12 9.32 37.75 -59.53
N ALA A 13 8.44 38.68 -59.15
CA ALA A 13 7.99 38.83 -57.76
C ALA A 13 7.21 37.60 -57.27
N ALA A 14 6.40 36.97 -58.13
CA ALA A 14 5.66 35.76 -57.79
C ALA A 14 6.58 34.54 -57.54
N VAL A 15 7.62 34.38 -58.36
CA VAL A 15 8.61 33.28 -58.20
C VAL A 15 9.41 33.47 -56.91
N ILE A 16 9.90 34.69 -56.65
CA ILE A 16 10.65 35.01 -55.43
C ILE A 16 9.77 34.88 -54.18
N GLY A 17 8.55 35.41 -54.23
CA GLY A 17 7.57 35.28 -53.15
C GLY A 17 7.23 33.82 -52.83
N GLY A 18 7.07 32.98 -53.85
CA GLY A 18 6.81 31.55 -53.69
C GLY A 18 7.99 30.79 -53.05
N MET A 19 9.23 31.09 -53.44
CA MET A 19 10.43 30.47 -52.86
C MET A 19 10.62 30.86 -51.39
N VAL A 20 10.48 32.14 -51.05
CA VAL A 20 10.63 32.64 -49.68
C VAL A 20 9.55 32.05 -48.77
N THR A 21 8.29 32.05 -49.23
CA THR A 21 7.17 31.48 -48.48
C THR A 21 7.31 29.98 -48.28
N GLY A 22 7.74 29.24 -49.32
CA GLY A 22 8.01 27.80 -49.22
C GLY A 22 9.14 27.46 -48.25
N TRP A 23 10.23 28.25 -48.24
CA TRP A 23 11.36 28.07 -47.33
C TRP A 23 10.97 28.29 -45.87
N PHE A 24 10.29 29.40 -45.57
CA PHE A 24 9.82 29.69 -44.21
C PHE A 24 8.80 28.67 -43.72
N SER A 25 7.91 28.19 -44.61
CA SER A 25 6.94 27.15 -44.26
C SER A 25 7.62 25.82 -43.92
N ARG A 26 8.70 25.48 -44.64
CA ARG A 26 9.51 24.28 -44.37
C ARG A 26 10.28 24.39 -43.04
N ASP A 27 10.94 25.51 -42.79
CA ASP A 27 11.68 25.73 -41.54
C ASP A 27 10.73 25.78 -40.32
N ALA A 28 9.58 26.46 -40.46
CA ALA A 28 8.55 26.48 -39.42
C ALA A 28 7.98 25.08 -39.16
N GLY A 29 7.74 24.27 -40.20
CA GLY A 29 7.29 22.89 -40.07
C GLY A 29 8.28 21.99 -39.34
N HIS A 30 9.58 22.12 -39.63
CA HIS A 30 10.63 21.36 -38.93
C HIS A 30 10.72 21.73 -37.45
N ARG A 31 10.63 23.03 -37.12
CA ARG A 31 10.65 23.48 -35.71
C ARG A 31 9.39 23.03 -34.96
N GLN A 32 8.23 23.04 -35.61
CA GLN A 32 6.98 22.55 -35.02
C GLN A 32 7.02 21.04 -34.80
N ALA A 33 7.57 20.28 -35.74
CA ALA A 33 7.74 18.83 -35.59
C ALA A 33 8.67 18.49 -34.41
N ALA A 34 9.82 19.17 -34.30
CA ALA A 34 10.74 18.98 -33.17
C ALA A 34 10.12 19.38 -31.82
N ALA A 35 9.32 20.45 -31.81
CA ALA A 35 8.59 20.87 -30.60
C ALA A 35 7.49 19.86 -30.22
N ALA A 36 6.78 19.29 -31.19
CA ALA A 36 5.76 18.27 -30.98
C ALA A 36 6.38 16.95 -30.49
N GLU A 37 7.52 16.54 -31.04
CA GLU A 37 8.28 15.37 -30.58
C GLU A 37 8.78 15.55 -29.15
N ALA A 38 9.36 16.72 -28.83
CA ALA A 38 9.81 17.02 -27.48
C ALA A 38 8.64 17.08 -26.48
N ALA A 39 7.50 17.64 -26.89
CA ALA A 39 6.29 17.65 -26.06
C ALA A 39 5.72 16.24 -25.87
N GLY A 40 5.67 15.43 -26.93
CA GLY A 40 5.21 14.04 -26.88
C GLY A 40 6.10 13.16 -26.01
N THR A 41 7.42 13.33 -26.11
CA THR A 41 8.39 12.61 -25.27
C THR A 41 8.17 12.94 -23.79
N ARG A 42 8.04 14.22 -23.43
CA ARG A 42 7.76 14.64 -22.05
C ARG A 42 6.41 14.15 -21.55
N GLN A 43 5.39 14.11 -22.42
CA GLN A 43 4.07 13.56 -22.07
C GLN A 43 4.15 12.06 -21.82
N ALA A 44 4.89 11.31 -22.64
CA ALA A 44 5.11 9.89 -22.46
C ALA A 44 5.86 9.59 -21.15
N GLU A 45 6.90 10.35 -20.85
CA GLU A 45 7.65 10.26 -19.58
C GLU A 45 6.75 10.54 -18.37
N ALA A 46 5.93 11.60 -18.43
CA ALA A 46 4.99 11.94 -17.36
C ALA A 46 3.94 10.83 -17.15
N LEU A 47 3.44 10.23 -18.23
CA LEU A 47 2.51 9.10 -18.17
C LEU A 47 3.17 7.90 -17.48
N ILE A 48 4.39 7.53 -17.90
CA ILE A 48 5.14 6.41 -17.32
C ILE A 48 5.37 6.65 -15.82
N ALA A 49 5.82 7.85 -15.43
CA ALA A 49 6.03 8.19 -14.03
C ALA A 49 4.75 8.06 -13.21
N THR A 50 3.61 8.49 -13.76
CA THR A 50 2.30 8.38 -13.09
C THR A 50 1.88 6.91 -12.92
N VAL A 51 2.07 6.09 -13.95
CA VAL A 51 1.76 4.65 -13.89
C VAL A 51 2.65 3.96 -12.87
N GLN A 52 3.95 4.25 -12.85
CA GLN A 52 4.90 3.71 -11.88
C GLN A 52 4.50 4.09 -10.46
N ALA A 53 4.24 5.38 -10.19
CA ALA A 53 3.77 5.85 -8.89
C ALA A 53 2.48 5.14 -8.45
N THR A 54 1.55 4.94 -9.38
CA THR A 54 0.29 4.23 -9.12
C THR A 54 0.52 2.76 -8.79
N LEU A 55 1.39 2.07 -9.54
CA LEU A 55 1.71 0.67 -9.28
C LEU A 55 2.41 0.48 -7.95
N ASP A 56 3.31 1.40 -7.59
CA ASP A 56 4.00 1.37 -6.30
C ASP A 56 3.03 1.64 -5.14
N GLU A 57 2.10 2.56 -5.31
CA GLU A 57 1.04 2.78 -4.33
C GLU A 57 0.13 1.55 -4.18
N GLN A 58 -0.27 0.91 -5.28
CA GLN A 58 -1.05 -0.33 -5.23
C GLN A 58 -0.28 -1.47 -4.57
N ARG A 59 1.03 -1.57 -4.76
CA ARG A 59 1.89 -2.55 -4.07
C ARG A 59 1.96 -2.25 -2.57
N ARG A 60 2.01 -0.97 -2.19
CA ARG A 60 2.01 -0.54 -0.78
C ARG A 60 0.68 -0.90 -0.10
N VAL A 61 -0.45 -0.62 -0.74
CA VAL A 61 -1.78 -0.96 -0.23
C VAL A 61 -1.95 -2.47 -0.10
N ARG A 62 -1.54 -3.26 -1.10
CA ARG A 62 -1.60 -4.73 -1.03
C ARG A 62 -0.85 -5.30 0.17
N ARG A 63 0.38 -4.83 0.43
CA ARG A 63 1.16 -5.26 1.60
C ARG A 63 0.48 -4.89 2.92
N LEU A 64 -0.15 -3.72 3.00
CA LEU A 64 -0.91 -3.31 4.20
C LEU A 64 -2.12 -4.20 4.43
N ASP A 65 -2.84 -4.57 3.37
CA ASP A 65 -3.99 -5.47 3.47
C ASP A 65 -3.58 -6.90 3.84
N GLU A 66 -2.47 -7.40 3.27
CA GLU A 66 -1.89 -8.69 3.65
C GLU A 66 -1.51 -8.73 5.13
N ARG A 67 -0.86 -7.68 5.64
CA ARG A 67 -0.56 -7.52 7.08
C ARG A 67 -1.80 -7.53 7.94
N ARG A 68 -2.83 -6.75 7.57
CA ARG A 68 -4.11 -6.71 8.31
C ARG A 68 -4.75 -8.09 8.36
N ARG A 69 -4.76 -8.83 7.25
CA ARG A 69 -5.31 -10.19 7.20
C ARG A 69 -4.55 -11.15 8.13
N ALA A 70 -3.22 -11.08 8.16
CA ALA A 70 -2.43 -11.91 9.07
C ALA A 70 -2.76 -11.61 10.54
N TYR A 71 -2.91 -10.33 10.90
CA TYR A 71 -3.28 -9.93 12.26
C TYR A 71 -4.69 -10.37 12.64
N THR A 72 -5.67 -10.19 11.75
CA THR A 72 -7.03 -10.62 12.01
C THR A 72 -7.11 -12.15 12.12
N ALA A 73 -6.37 -12.88 11.28
CA ALA A 73 -6.32 -14.33 11.36
C ALA A 73 -5.77 -14.83 12.70
N PHE A 74 -4.68 -14.20 13.20
CA PHE A 74 -4.14 -14.54 14.51
C PHE A 74 -5.14 -14.21 15.63
N LEU A 75 -5.74 -13.01 15.62
CA LEU A 75 -6.74 -12.60 16.60
C LEU A 75 -7.98 -13.49 16.59
N ASP A 76 -8.47 -13.86 15.41
CA ASP A 76 -9.63 -14.74 15.29
C ASP A 76 -9.29 -16.17 15.77
N ALA A 77 -8.07 -16.65 15.56
CA ALA A 77 -7.60 -17.90 16.15
C ALA A 77 -7.59 -17.83 17.69
N THR A 78 -7.23 -16.68 18.29
CA THR A 78 -7.29 -16.54 19.77
C THR A 78 -8.71 -16.59 20.34
N LYS A 79 -9.73 -16.30 19.52
CA LYS A 79 -11.15 -16.35 19.92
C LYS A 79 -11.76 -17.75 19.79
N LEU A 80 -11.05 -18.72 19.22
CA LEU A 80 -11.54 -20.09 19.19
C LEU A 80 -11.78 -20.57 20.63
N PRO A 81 -12.88 -21.32 20.86
CA PRO A 81 -13.27 -21.71 22.20
C PRO A 81 -12.25 -22.68 22.81
N ASP A 82 -11.82 -22.36 24.03
CA ASP A 82 -11.11 -23.30 24.87
C ASP A 82 -12.12 -24.28 25.47
N GLY A 83 -11.80 -25.56 25.50
CA GLY A 83 -12.74 -26.57 26.00
C GLY A 83 -12.14 -27.96 26.05
N THR A 84 -12.16 -28.67 24.93
CA THR A 84 -11.60 -30.02 24.85
C THR A 84 -10.11 -29.94 24.51
N ALA A 85 -9.36 -31.00 24.83
CA ALA A 85 -7.96 -31.09 24.38
C ALA A 85 -7.83 -31.02 22.84
N GLU A 86 -8.87 -31.41 22.11
CA GLU A 86 -8.93 -31.27 20.65
C GLU A 86 -9.13 -29.81 20.23
N SER A 87 -10.07 -29.08 20.85
CA SER A 87 -10.30 -27.67 20.51
C SER A 87 -9.09 -26.79 20.89
N CYS A 88 -8.40 -27.09 21.99
CA CYS A 88 -7.16 -26.39 22.35
C CYS A 88 -6.03 -26.67 21.34
N ARG A 89 -5.92 -27.90 20.81
CA ARG A 89 -4.95 -28.22 19.75
C ARG A 89 -5.29 -27.53 18.43
N GLU A 90 -6.56 -27.49 18.06
CA GLU A 90 -7.03 -26.79 16.86
C GLU A 90 -6.74 -25.30 16.96
N LYS A 91 -7.04 -24.69 18.10
CA LYS A 91 -6.72 -23.29 18.41
C LYS A 91 -5.23 -23.02 18.32
N TYR A 92 -4.39 -23.86 18.93
CA TYR A 92 -2.94 -23.73 18.85
C TYR A 92 -2.44 -23.83 17.40
N ALA A 93 -2.91 -24.81 16.63
CA ALA A 93 -2.53 -24.97 15.23
C ALA A 93 -2.95 -23.77 14.37
N ALA A 94 -4.14 -23.21 14.61
CA ALA A 94 -4.62 -22.00 13.92
C ALA A 94 -3.75 -20.77 14.27
N MET A 95 -3.38 -20.62 15.55
CA MET A 95 -2.50 -19.55 16.00
C MET A 95 -1.08 -19.70 15.46
N ASP A 96 -0.53 -20.91 15.41
CA ASP A 96 0.80 -21.20 14.88
C ASP A 96 0.91 -20.92 13.37
N ALA A 97 -0.11 -21.34 12.61
CA ALA A 97 -0.22 -21.00 11.20
C ALA A 97 -0.29 -19.49 10.98
N ALA A 98 -1.08 -18.76 11.78
CA ALA A 98 -1.17 -17.31 11.69
C ALA A 98 0.12 -16.60 12.15
N LEU A 99 0.83 -17.14 13.14
CA LEU A 99 2.13 -16.63 13.60
C LEU A 99 3.21 -16.75 12.51
N SER A 100 3.19 -17.85 11.74
CA SER A 100 4.08 -18.04 10.59
C SER A 100 3.87 -16.95 9.53
N TRP A 101 2.62 -16.55 9.28
CA TRP A 101 2.31 -15.41 8.40
C TRP A 101 2.77 -14.07 8.98
N LEU A 102 2.59 -13.88 10.29
CA LEU A 102 3.11 -12.69 10.99
C LEU A 102 4.62 -12.57 10.90
N HIS A 103 5.36 -13.67 10.98
CA HIS A 103 6.82 -13.67 10.84
C HIS A 103 7.30 -13.17 9.47
N LEU A 104 6.52 -13.41 8.41
CA LEU A 104 6.86 -13.00 7.06
C LEU A 104 6.52 -11.53 6.80
N GLU A 105 5.37 -11.07 7.27
CA GLU A 105 4.83 -9.76 6.87
C GLU A 105 4.81 -8.72 8.00
N GLY A 106 4.85 -9.14 9.25
CA GLY A 106 4.66 -8.32 10.44
C GLY A 106 5.91 -7.58 10.92
N PRO A 107 5.75 -6.44 11.61
CA PRO A 107 6.79 -5.82 12.43
C PRO A 107 7.26 -6.79 13.51
N LEU A 108 8.55 -6.73 13.80
CA LEU A 108 9.22 -7.63 14.74
C LEU A 108 8.57 -7.60 16.13
N GLU A 109 8.08 -6.44 16.55
CA GLU A 109 7.44 -6.22 17.84
C GLU A 109 6.13 -7.02 17.97
N VAL A 110 5.31 -7.03 16.92
CA VAL A 110 4.04 -7.77 16.91
C VAL A 110 4.30 -9.27 16.89
N VAL A 111 5.30 -9.69 16.12
CA VAL A 111 5.75 -11.08 16.06
C VAL A 111 6.24 -11.57 17.44
N GLN A 112 7.05 -10.76 18.12
CA GLN A 112 7.53 -11.09 19.47
C GLN A 112 6.39 -11.20 20.48
N ALA A 113 5.43 -10.27 20.45
CA ALA A 113 4.27 -10.31 21.34
C ALA A 113 3.39 -11.55 21.07
N ALA A 114 3.14 -11.88 19.80
CA ALA A 114 2.39 -13.06 19.40
C ALA A 114 3.10 -14.37 19.78
N GLY A 115 4.42 -14.43 19.60
CA GLY A 115 5.25 -15.56 20.04
C GLY A 115 5.25 -15.74 21.56
N ALA A 116 5.35 -14.65 22.33
CA ALA A 116 5.25 -14.69 23.78
C ALA A 116 3.87 -15.15 24.27
N TYR A 117 2.80 -14.76 23.57
CA TYR A 117 1.45 -15.25 23.84
C TYR A 117 1.34 -16.76 23.59
N MET A 118 1.83 -17.23 22.44
CA MET A 118 1.85 -18.65 22.05
C MET A 118 2.64 -19.49 23.06
N GLY A 119 3.84 -19.07 23.46
CA GLY A 119 4.65 -19.82 24.41
C GLY A 119 4.00 -19.96 25.79
N ARG A 120 3.23 -18.95 26.23
CA ARG A 120 2.41 -19.05 27.46
C ARG A 120 1.25 -20.02 27.29
N TYR A 121 0.55 -19.98 26.16
CA TYR A 121 -0.55 -20.91 25.87
C TYR A 121 -0.07 -22.36 25.75
N GLU A 122 1.09 -22.60 25.12
CA GLU A 122 1.71 -23.93 25.04
C GLU A 122 2.10 -24.46 26.43
N ALA A 123 2.72 -23.62 27.27
CA ALA A 123 3.06 -23.99 28.65
C ALA A 123 1.81 -24.36 29.47
N GLU A 124 0.68 -23.66 29.27
CA GLU A 124 -0.61 -23.98 29.89
C GLU A 124 -1.23 -25.27 29.31
N LEU A 125 -1.12 -25.51 28.01
CA LEU A 125 -1.55 -26.77 27.37
C LEU A 125 -0.79 -27.99 27.93
N ILE A 126 0.51 -27.81 28.16
CA ILE A 126 1.40 -28.84 28.71
C ILE A 126 1.16 -29.04 30.21
N THR A 127 0.88 -27.97 30.96
CA THR A 127 0.72 -28.03 32.43
C THR A 127 -0.72 -28.19 32.93
N GLY A 128 -1.75 -27.87 32.14
CA GLY A 128 -3.00 -27.38 32.73
C GLY A 128 -4.30 -27.47 31.93
N VAL A 129 -4.47 -28.34 30.92
CA VAL A 129 -5.81 -28.65 30.35
C VAL A 129 -6.72 -29.38 31.37
N GLY A 130 -6.27 -29.56 32.62
CA GLY A 130 -7.00 -30.29 33.66
C GLY A 130 -7.75 -29.47 34.72
N GLN A 131 -7.69 -28.12 34.79
CA GLN A 131 -8.14 -27.40 36.00
C GLN A 131 -9.01 -26.13 35.88
N ALA A 132 -9.45 -25.70 34.69
CA ALA A 132 -10.47 -24.64 34.63
C ALA A 132 -11.83 -25.20 35.09
N THR A 133 -12.27 -24.84 36.30
CA THR A 133 -13.39 -25.51 37.00
C THR A 133 -14.73 -24.79 36.78
N SER A 134 -14.77 -23.66 36.07
CA SER A 134 -16.02 -22.97 35.70
C SER A 134 -15.91 -22.10 34.43
N ALA A 135 -17.03 -21.91 33.74
CA ALA A 135 -17.12 -21.13 32.50
C ALA A 135 -16.90 -19.61 32.71
N GLU A 136 -17.27 -19.08 33.88
CA GLU A 136 -17.07 -17.67 34.25
C GLU A 136 -15.58 -17.31 34.38
N GLU A 137 -14.77 -18.20 34.96
CA GLU A 137 -13.32 -17.97 35.11
C GLU A 137 -12.61 -17.96 33.75
N LEU A 138 -13.06 -18.77 32.80
CA LEU A 138 -12.53 -18.79 31.42
C LEU A 138 -12.86 -17.50 30.66
N GLU A 139 -14.10 -17.00 30.79
CA GLU A 139 -14.54 -15.76 30.12
C GLU A 139 -13.79 -14.54 30.67
N GLN A 140 -13.56 -14.47 31.98
CA GLN A 140 -12.84 -13.38 32.61
C GLN A 140 -11.34 -13.38 32.23
N LEU A 141 -10.72 -14.56 32.17
CA LEU A 141 -9.33 -14.72 31.72
C LEU A 141 -9.15 -14.34 30.25
N LEU A 142 -10.10 -14.70 29.38
CA LEU A 142 -10.08 -14.31 27.97
C LEU A 142 -10.16 -12.78 27.80
N TRP A 143 -11.07 -12.12 28.54
CA TRP A 143 -11.23 -10.67 28.52
C TRP A 143 -9.99 -9.89 28.99
N ASP A 144 -9.36 -10.33 30.08
CA ASP A 144 -8.15 -9.68 30.59
C ASP A 144 -6.94 -9.90 29.66
N ARG A 145 -6.88 -11.05 29.00
CA ARG A 145 -5.81 -11.44 28.09
C ARG A 145 -5.90 -10.72 26.74
N GLU A 146 -7.11 -10.50 26.21
CA GLU A 146 -7.35 -9.65 25.02
C GLU A 146 -6.92 -8.20 25.29
N ARG A 147 -7.23 -7.65 26.47
CA ARG A 147 -6.82 -6.29 26.85
C ARG A 147 -5.30 -6.13 26.96
N LEU A 148 -4.59 -7.15 27.44
CA LEU A 148 -3.13 -7.10 27.55
C LEU A 148 -2.47 -7.09 26.16
N PHE A 149 -2.94 -7.94 25.24
CA PHE A 149 -2.48 -7.97 23.86
C PHE A 149 -2.75 -6.64 23.14
N LEU A 150 -3.96 -6.09 23.28
CA LEU A 150 -4.33 -4.82 22.67
C LEU A 150 -3.45 -3.67 23.19
N ARG A 151 -3.12 -3.62 24.49
CA ARG A 151 -2.20 -2.60 25.04
C ARG A 151 -0.78 -2.73 24.50
N GLU A 152 -0.25 -3.94 24.37
CA GLU A 152 1.10 -4.13 23.83
C GLU A 152 1.15 -3.83 22.33
N ALA A 153 0.13 -4.25 21.57
CA ALA A 153 -0.02 -3.89 20.17
C ALA A 153 -0.13 -2.36 19.97
N GLN A 154 -0.88 -1.67 20.83
CA GLN A 154 -0.99 -0.21 20.82
C GLN A 154 0.34 0.49 21.12
N ARG A 155 1.08 0.03 22.14
CA ARG A 155 2.43 0.54 22.44
C ARG A 155 3.39 0.33 21.27
N ALA A 156 3.37 -0.85 20.66
CA ALA A 156 4.24 -1.19 19.54
C ALA A 156 3.91 -0.38 18.28
N LEU A 157 2.63 -0.05 18.07
CA LEU A 157 2.16 0.72 16.92
C LEU A 157 2.20 2.25 17.12
N GLY A 158 2.45 2.73 18.34
CA GLY A 158 2.47 4.16 18.67
C GLY A 158 1.11 4.86 18.52
N ILE A 159 0.01 4.10 18.61
CA ILE A 159 -1.36 4.62 18.47
C ILE A 159 -1.94 4.79 19.88
N ASP A 160 -2.05 6.03 20.33
CA ASP A 160 -2.74 6.41 21.56
C ASP A 160 -4.25 6.49 21.28
N LEU A 161 -5.04 5.64 21.93
CA LEU A 161 -6.51 5.67 21.85
C LEU A 161 -7.15 6.34 23.07
N ASP A 162 -6.37 6.94 23.98
CA ASP A 162 -6.89 7.88 24.97
C ASP A 162 -7.19 9.24 24.29
N GLY A 163 -8.10 9.21 23.31
CA GLY A 163 -8.85 10.37 22.82
C GLY A 163 -9.86 10.86 23.87
N GLY A 164 -9.45 10.90 25.14
CA GLY A 164 -10.26 11.24 26.30
C GLY A 164 -9.65 12.40 27.08
N GLN A 165 -9.90 13.62 26.60
CA GLN A 165 -9.83 14.87 27.34
C GLN A 165 -8.48 15.23 28.02
N THR A 166 -7.64 15.96 27.30
CA THR A 166 -6.97 17.11 27.92
C THR A 166 -7.82 18.35 27.69
N SER A 167 -8.81 18.51 28.57
CA SER A 167 -9.44 19.80 28.85
C SER A 167 -8.44 20.67 29.63
N GLY A 168 -8.24 21.90 29.17
CA GLY A 168 -7.89 23.04 30.01
C GLY A 168 -6.41 23.37 30.22
N ALA A 169 -5.91 24.30 29.43
CA ALA A 169 -5.36 25.58 29.91
C ALA A 169 -5.38 26.61 28.77
#